data_AF-A0A6P0XNT1-F1
#
_entry.id   AF-A0A6P0XNT1-F1
#
_cell.length_a   1.000
_cell.length_b   1.000
_cell.length_c   1.000
_cell.angle_alpha   90.00
_cell.angle_beta   90.00
_cell.angle_gamma   90.00
#
_symmetry.space_group_name_H-M   'P 1'
#
loop_
_entity.id
_entity.type
_entity.pdbx_description
1 polymer ?
#
loop_
_entity_poly.entity_id
_entity_poly.type
_entity_poly.pdbx_seq_one_letter_code
_entity_poly.pdbx_strand_id
1 'polypeptide(L)'
;MLDHQLSNVIEYQCQDNINIYDSSECNLLATQAAIGRNLQVIQLQEKFDSAILVKLQEDDYQGWLKYTDIDKIQPTKTPFQPHIFDETEIREKLPEAIA
;
A
#
# COMPACT_ATOMS: atom_id res chain seq x y z
N MET A 1 13.78 12.87 16.20
CA MET A 1 13.64 12.25 14.87
C MET A 1 13.58 10.75 15.13
N LEU A 2 12.41 10.12 14.99
CA LEU A 2 12.37 8.67 15.15
C LEU A 2 12.90 8.06 13.86
N ASP A 3 14.05 7.41 13.93
CA ASP A 3 14.56 6.48 12.91
C ASP A 3 13.52 5.36 12.74
N HIS A 4 12.52 5.56 11.90
CA HIS A 4 11.64 4.48 11.47
C HIS A 4 12.42 3.69 10.42
N GLN A 5 13.28 2.79 10.90
CA GLN A 5 13.90 1.81 10.04
C GLN A 5 12.78 0.94 9.45
N LEU A 6 12.46 1.22 8.19
CA LEU A 6 11.51 0.43 7.44
C LEU A 6 12.00 -1.02 7.33
N SER A 7 11.04 -1.95 7.33
CA SER A 7 11.28 -3.38 7.32
C SER A 7 10.49 -4.01 6.18
N ASN A 8 11.13 -4.91 5.44
CA ASN A 8 10.51 -5.66 4.36
C ASN A 8 9.85 -6.97 4.83
N VAL A 9 9.78 -7.22 6.15
CA VAL A 9 9.15 -8.42 6.73
C VAL A 9 7.87 -8.10 7.52
N ILE A 10 7.43 -6.85 7.52
CA ILE A 10 6.18 -6.42 8.19
C ILE A 10 5.28 -5.66 7.22
N GLU A 11 3.99 -5.61 7.54
CA GLU A 11 3.01 -4.79 6.85
C GLU A 11 2.84 -3.42 7.49
N TYR A 12 2.48 -2.46 6.67
CA TYR A 12 2.15 -1.11 7.06
C TYR A 12 0.74 -0.76 6.60
N GLN A 13 0.06 0.09 7.36
CA GLN A 13 -1.23 0.65 6.99
C GLN A 13 -1.07 2.14 6.68
N CYS A 14 -1.69 2.56 5.57
CA CYS A 14 -1.76 3.96 5.16
C CYS A 14 -2.59 4.77 6.18
N GLN A 15 -2.01 5.84 6.71
CA GLN A 15 -2.63 6.79 7.63
C GLN A 15 -3.22 8.01 6.92
N ASP A 16 -2.94 8.15 5.63
CA ASP A 16 -3.52 9.15 4.74
C ASP A 16 -3.61 8.55 3.32
N ASN A 17 -4.24 9.27 2.40
CA ASN A 17 -4.19 8.95 0.98
C ASN A 17 -2.75 9.17 0.46
N ILE A 18 -2.16 8.13 -0.12
CA ILE A 18 -0.80 8.16 -0.64
C ILE A 18 -0.78 7.92 -2.14
N ASN A 19 0.14 8.59 -2.82
CA ASN A 19 0.41 8.39 -4.24
C ASN A 19 1.47 7.30 -4.43
N ILE A 20 1.21 6.38 -5.35
CA ILE A 20 2.16 5.34 -5.77
C ILE A 20 2.54 5.60 -7.22
N TYR A 21 3.83 5.68 -7.49
CA TYR A 21 4.39 6.09 -8.77
C TYR A 21 4.91 4.89 -9.58
N ASP A 22 5.03 5.05 -10.89
CA ASP A 22 5.50 3.99 -11.81
C ASP A 22 7.01 3.75 -11.76
N SER A 23 7.75 4.72 -11.23
CA SER A 23 9.21 4.81 -11.25
C SER A 23 9.74 5.49 -9.99
N SER A 24 11.02 5.24 -9.69
CA SER A 24 11.71 5.75 -8.49
C SER A 24 11.87 7.28 -8.47
N GLU A 25 11.72 7.90 -9.63
CA GLU A 25 11.76 9.34 -9.87
C GLU A 25 10.47 10.03 -9.44
N CYS A 26 9.38 9.26 -9.27
CA CYS A 26 8.07 9.71 -8.82
C CYS A 26 7.48 10.88 -9.64
N ASN A 27 7.67 10.84 -10.96
CA ASN A 27 7.17 11.84 -11.91
C ASN A 27 5.78 11.49 -12.47
N LEU A 28 5.47 10.19 -12.58
CA LEU A 28 4.21 9.70 -13.14
C LEU A 28 3.48 8.84 -12.12
N LEU A 29 2.20 9.12 -11.93
CA LEU A 29 1.33 8.39 -11.02
C LEU A 29 0.96 7.05 -11.64
N ALA A 30 1.15 5.96 -10.89
CA ALA A 30 0.71 4.63 -11.27
C ALA A 30 -0.67 4.32 -10.66
N THR A 31 -0.82 4.57 -9.36
CA THR A 31 -2.07 4.39 -8.63
C THR A 31 -2.09 5.23 -7.34
N GLN A 32 -3.17 5.16 -6.59
CA GLN A 32 -3.30 5.78 -5.27
C GLN A 32 -3.78 4.74 -4.26
N ALA A 33 -3.19 4.75 -3.07
CA ALA A 33 -3.70 3.95 -1.95
C ALA A 33 -4.47 4.87 -1.01
N ALA A 34 -5.74 4.54 -0.77
CA ALA A 34 -6.57 5.25 0.18
C ALA A 34 -6.08 5.01 1.62
N ILE A 35 -6.42 5.94 2.52
CA ILE A 35 -6.28 5.73 3.97
C ILE A 35 -6.88 4.38 4.39
N GLY A 36 -6.17 3.66 5.26
CA GLY A 36 -6.56 2.35 5.76
C GLY A 36 -6.08 1.16 4.92
N ARG A 37 -5.63 1.37 3.68
CA ARG A 37 -5.04 0.30 2.86
C ARG A 37 -3.71 -0.20 3.42
N ASN A 38 -3.40 -1.47 3.16
CA ASN A 38 -2.18 -2.14 3.60
C ASN A 38 -1.14 -2.21 2.48
N LEU A 39 0.13 -2.06 2.86
CA LEU A 39 1.27 -2.23 1.97
C LEU A 39 2.44 -2.93 2.64
N GLN A 40 3.34 -3.47 1.83
CA GLN A 40 4.63 -4.01 2.26
C GLN A 40 5.76 -3.27 1.54
N VAL A 41 6.86 -3.06 2.24
CA VAL A 41 8.10 -2.58 1.62
C VAL A 41 8.78 -3.76 0.93
N ILE A 42 9.08 -3.62 -0.35
CA ILE A 42 9.76 -4.64 -1.15
C ILE A 42 11.25 -4.34 -1.23
N GLN A 43 11.60 -3.08 -1.52
CA GLN A 43 12.99 -2.66 -1.68
C GLN A 43 13.19 -1.25 -1.12
N LEU A 44 14.23 -1.14 -0.28
CA LEU A 44 14.81 0.14 0.12
C LEU A 44 15.91 0.51 -0.86
N GLN A 45 16.04 1.81 -1.15
CA GLN A 45 17.14 2.32 -1.95
C GLN A 45 18.36 2.61 -1.07
N GLU A 46 19.56 2.51 -1.65
CA GLU A 46 20.82 2.77 -0.93
C GLU A 46 20.97 4.23 -0.50
N LYS A 47 20.32 5.14 -1.24
CA LYS A 47 20.37 6.58 -0.98
C LYS A 47 19.26 6.99 -0.02
N PHE A 48 19.65 7.70 1.04
CA PHE A 48 18.72 8.36 1.96
C PHE A 48 17.82 9.34 1.18
N ASP A 49 16.53 9.41 1.54
CA ASP A 49 15.47 10.17 0.85
C ASP A 49 15.04 9.68 -0.55
N SER A 50 15.53 8.53 -1.02
CA SER A 50 15.03 7.93 -2.26
C SER A 50 13.69 7.23 -2.08
N ALA A 51 12.87 7.26 -3.14
CA ALA A 51 11.61 6.53 -3.17
C ALA A 51 11.83 5.03 -2.91
N ILE A 52 10.87 4.40 -2.25
CA ILE A 52 10.92 2.98 -1.89
C ILE A 52 9.94 2.18 -2.73
N LEU A 53 10.30 0.95 -3.10
CA LEU A 53 9.38 0.06 -3.79
C LEU A 53 8.46 -0.60 -2.77
N VAL A 54 7.16 -0.50 -2.99
CA VAL A 54 6.11 -1.08 -2.14
C VAL A 54 5.17 -1.96 -2.95
N LYS A 55 4.46 -2.84 -2.26
CA LYS A 55 3.36 -3.64 -2.81
C LYS A 55 2.10 -3.45 -1.98
N LEU A 56 1.02 -3.00 -2.60
CA LEU A 56 -0.30 -2.92 -1.98
C LEU A 56 -0.86 -4.34 -1.80
N GLN A 57 -1.42 -4.63 -0.63
CA GLN A 57 -1.78 -6.02 -0.29
C GLN A 57 -3.13 -6.45 -0.87
N GLU A 58 -4.02 -5.52 -1.19
CA GLU A 58 -5.38 -5.86 -1.64
C GLU A 58 -5.47 -6.25 -3.11
N ASP A 59 -4.54 -5.75 -3.94
CA ASP A 59 -4.52 -5.93 -5.39
C ASP A 59 -3.15 -6.40 -5.92
N ASP A 60 -2.21 -6.71 -5.02
CA ASP A 60 -0.80 -7.05 -5.32
C ASP A 60 -0.07 -6.00 -6.18
N TYR A 61 -0.59 -4.77 -6.28
CA TYR A 61 -0.03 -3.74 -7.14
C TYR A 61 1.30 -3.21 -6.58
N GLN A 62 2.34 -3.22 -7.41
CA GLN A 62 3.67 -2.72 -7.05
C GLN A 62 3.89 -1.31 -7.60
N GLY A 63 4.57 -0.48 -6.83
CA GLY A 63 5.04 0.82 -7.29
C GLY A 63 5.86 1.55 -6.26
N TRP A 64 6.22 2.79 -6.58
CA TRP A 64 7.18 3.57 -5.80
C TRP A 64 6.46 4.55 -4.87
N LEU A 65 6.83 4.57 -3.60
CA LEU A 65 6.37 5.53 -2.60
C LEU A 65 7.47 6.56 -2.35
N LYS A 66 7.12 7.85 -2.38
CA LYS A 66 8.06 8.92 -2.03
C LYS A 66 8.51 8.77 -0.58
N TYR A 67 9.81 8.98 -0.33
CA TYR A 67 10.36 8.91 1.02
C TYR A 67 9.69 9.91 1.98
N THR A 68 9.30 11.09 1.47
CA THR A 68 8.59 12.12 2.24
C THR A 68 7.20 11.72 2.69
N ASP A 69 6.63 10.63 2.17
CA ASP A 69 5.32 10.11 2.54
C ASP A 69 5.42 8.89 3.49
N ILE A 70 6.63 8.54 3.99
CA ILE A 70 6.82 7.45 4.96
C ILE A 70 6.12 7.74 6.30
N ASP A 71 5.98 9.02 6.67
CA ASP A 71 5.23 9.42 7.86
C ASP A 71 3.71 9.16 7.75
N LYS A 72 3.22 8.89 6.54
CA LYS A 72 1.83 8.51 6.26
C LYS A 72 1.59 7.01 6.32
N ILE A 73 2.56 6.21 6.77
CA ILE A 73 2.39 4.78 6.98
C ILE A 73 2.80 4.40 8.39
N GLN A 74 2.12 3.41 8.97
CA GLN A 74 2.50 2.87 10.28
C GLN A 74 2.52 1.35 10.24
N PRO A 75 3.44 0.68 10.96
CA PRO A 75 3.40 -0.78 11.11
C PRO A 75 2.02 -1.23 11.61
N THR A 76 1.41 -2.20 10.94
CA THR A 76 0.15 -2.79 11.40
C THR A 76 0.40 -4.09 12.18
N LYS A 77 -0.33 -4.27 13.27
CA LYS A 77 -0.39 -5.55 14.00
C LYS A 77 -1.40 -6.53 13.39
N THR A 78 -2.22 -6.04 12.48
CA THR A 78 -3.27 -6.80 11.79
C THR A 78 -2.98 -6.73 10.30
N PRO A 79 -2.19 -7.70 9.78
CA PRO A 79 -1.95 -7.83 8.35
C PRO A 79 -3.26 -7.92 7.57
N PHE A 80 -3.22 -7.53 6.29
CA PHE A 80 -4.36 -7.66 5.41
C PHE A 80 -4.76 -9.13 5.30
N GLN A 81 -6.06 -9.37 5.41
CA GLN A 81 -6.66 -10.68 5.18
C GLN A 81 -7.77 -10.47 4.15
N PRO A 82 -7.63 -11.02 2.93
CA PRO A 82 -8.66 -10.88 1.92
C PRO A 82 -9.93 -11.59 2.42
N HIS A 83 -11.05 -10.90 2.28
CA HIS A 83 -12.34 -11.53 2.50
C HIS A 83 -12.67 -12.39 1.28
N ILE A 84 -12.80 -13.70 1.49
CA ILE A 84 -13.13 -14.65 0.43
C ILE A 84 -14.63 -14.83 0.41
N PHE A 85 -15.26 -14.38 -0.68
CA PHE A 85 -16.67 -14.64 -0.94
C PHE A 85 -16.82 -15.92 -1.75
N ASP A 86 -17.80 -16.74 -1.40
CA ASP A 86 -18.25 -17.83 -2.26
C ASP A 86 -19.20 -17.33 -3.36
N GLU A 87 -19.55 -18.21 -4.30
CA GLU A 87 -20.41 -17.85 -5.42
C GLU A 87 -21.80 -17.35 -4.97
N THR A 88 -22.36 -17.92 -3.91
CA THR A 88 -23.68 -17.55 -3.39
C THR A 88 -23.63 -16.14 -2.80
N GLU A 89 -22.62 -15.86 -1.97
CA GLU A 89 -22.41 -14.54 -1.37
C GLU A 89 -22.18 -13.46 -2.43
N ILE A 90 -21.44 -13.79 -3.50
CA ILE A 90 -21.26 -12.87 -4.64
C ILE A 90 -22.60 -12.59 -5.31
N ARG A 91 -23.41 -13.62 -5.59
CA ARG A 91 -24.73 -13.47 -6.24
C ARG A 91 -25.68 -12.59 -5.42
N GLU A 92 -25.65 -12.73 -4.10
CA GLU A 92 -26.47 -11.93 -3.19
C GLU A 92 -26.05 -10.45 -3.15
N LYS A 93 -24.74 -10.17 -3.29
CA LYS A 93 -24.19 -8.79 -3.26
C LYS A 93 -24.24 -8.05 -4.59
N LEU A 94 -24.31 -8.77 -5.72
CA LEU A 94 -24.31 -8.17 -7.07
C LEU A 94 -25.36 -7.05 -7.27
N PRO A 95 -26.62 -7.18 -6.81
CA PRO A 95 -27.62 -6.13 -7.01
C PRO A 95 -27.24 -4.77 -6.39
N GLU A 96 -26.51 -4.77 -5.28
CA GLU A 96 -26.08 -3.54 -4.60
C GLU A 96 -24.87 -2.87 -5.29
N ALA A 97 -24.10 -3.63 -6.07
CA ALA A 97 -22.86 -3.15 -6.70
C ALA A 97 -23.06 -2.47 -8.06
N ILE A 98 -24.23 -2.65 -8.71
CA ILE A 98 -24.50 -2.20 -10.09
C ILE A 98 -25.71 -1.23 -10.13
N ALA A 99 -25.95 -0.50 -9.05
CA ALA A 99 -27.06 0.46 -8.94
C ALA A 99 -26.72 1.85 -9.50
#